data_AF-A0A7X6VWI5-F1
#
_entry.id   AF-A0A7X6VWI5-F1
#
_cell.length_a   1.000
_cell.length_b   1.000
_cell.length_c   1.000
_cell.angle_alpha   90.00
_cell.angle_beta   90.00
_cell.angle_gamma   90.00
#
_symmetry.space_group_name_H-M   'P 1'
#
loop_
_entity.id
_entity.type
_entity.pdbx_description
1 polymer ?
#
loop_
_entity_poly.entity_id
_entity_poly.type
_entity_poly.pdbx_seq_one_letter_code
_entity_poly.pdbx_strand_id
1 'polypeptide(L)'
;MIVISLFGIGSTIYIFTNCKSYIPKLILPSAIAFISLAWQLNNDIFPYIFSHQAPPKAARYFTENAKPGETLFNYNYSQYELFFYSEPQAKQLSSDEEMKSVAGNSGNWIFTDSEGFEKIAELNLKTDTIIEYRHLYLNKGIEFIPPKNRKNVLYPMYLIKY
;
A
#
# COMPACT_ATOMS: atom_id res chain seq x y z
N MET A 1 -12.03 0.90 -17.56
CA MET A 1 -12.67 2.19 -17.23
C MET A 1 -13.75 2.71 -18.21
N ILE A 2 -13.42 3.39 -19.33
CA ILE A 2 -14.41 4.21 -20.11
C ILE A 2 -15.58 3.39 -20.68
N VAL A 3 -15.33 2.19 -21.20
CA VAL A 3 -16.36 1.34 -21.84
C VAL A 3 -17.49 0.98 -20.87
N ILE A 4 -17.17 0.66 -19.62
CA ILE A 4 -18.16 0.24 -18.61
C ILE A 4 -18.99 1.42 -18.14
N SER A 5 -18.36 2.59 -17.96
CA SER A 5 -19.10 3.82 -17.66
C SER A 5 -20.05 4.20 -18.80
N LEU A 6 -19.61 4.11 -20.06
CA LEU A 6 -20.46 4.39 -21.22
C LEU A 6 -21.60 3.37 -21.36
N PHE A 7 -21.33 2.09 -21.13
CA PHE A 7 -22.35 1.04 -21.14
C PHE A 7 -23.38 1.24 -20.02
N GLY A 8 -22.93 1.62 -18.82
CA GLY A 8 -23.80 1.95 -17.69
C GLY A 8 -24.72 3.13 -18.01
N ILE A 9 -24.16 4.23 -18.53
CA ILE A 9 -24.93 5.41 -18.95
C ILE A 9 -25.92 5.05 -20.05
N GLY A 10 -25.49 4.33 -21.08
CA GLY A 10 -26.35 3.89 -22.19
C GLY A 10 -27.51 3.02 -21.70
N SER A 11 -27.23 2.07 -20.80
CA SER A 11 -28.25 1.22 -20.18
C SER A 11 -29.24 2.02 -19.35
N THR A 12 -28.76 3.00 -18.58
CA THR A 12 -29.62 3.91 -17.82
C THR A 12 -30.55 4.72 -18.73
N ILE A 13 -30.02 5.33 -19.79
CA ILE A 13 -30.82 6.10 -20.77
C ILE A 13 -31.86 5.19 -21.44
N TYR A 14 -31.47 3.98 -21.83
CA TYR A 14 -32.38 3.00 -22.41
C TYR A 14 -33.54 2.65 -21.47
N ILE A 15 -33.27 2.42 -20.18
CA ILE A 15 -34.30 2.12 -19.18
C ILE A 15 -35.27 3.28 -19.01
N PHE A 16 -34.77 4.52 -18.92
CA PHE A 16 -35.64 5.68 -18.75
C PHE A 16 -36.58 5.91 -19.94
N THR A 17 -36.11 5.64 -21.16
CA THR A 17 -36.85 5.85 -22.40
C THR A 17 -37.80 4.70 -22.75
N ASN A 18 -37.43 3.45 -22.49
CA ASN A 18 -38.17 2.28 -22.98
C ASN A 18 -39.00 1.56 -21.91
N CYS A 19 -38.66 1.66 -20.62
CA CYS A 19 -39.50 1.05 -19.58
C CYS A 19 -40.79 1.84 -19.39
N LYS A 20 -41.92 1.15 -19.28
CA LYS A 20 -43.22 1.79 -18.96
C LYS A 20 -43.49 1.85 -17.45
N SER A 21 -42.96 0.89 -16.69
CA SER A 21 -43.13 0.83 -15.23
C SER A 21 -42.19 1.80 -14.52
N TYR A 22 -42.68 2.42 -13.45
CA TYR A 22 -41.93 3.36 -12.62
C TYR A 22 -40.88 2.67 -11.74
N ILE A 23 -41.14 1.45 -11.27
CA ILE A 23 -40.22 0.73 -10.36
C ILE A 23 -38.86 0.46 -11.04
N PRO A 24 -38.79 -0.10 -12.27
CA PRO A 24 -37.52 -0.29 -12.97
C PRO A 24 -36.77 1.01 -13.23
N LYS A 25 -37.47 2.12 -13.49
CA LYS A 25 -36.84 3.44 -13.70
C LYS A 25 -36.16 3.99 -12.46
N LEU A 26 -36.64 3.62 -11.28
CA LEU A 26 -36.05 4.06 -10.01
C LEU A 26 -34.89 3.15 -9.57
N ILE A 27 -35.09 1.83 -9.66
CA ILE A 27 -34.17 0.85 -9.09
C ILE A 27 -33.01 0.54 -10.04
N LEU A 28 -33.29 0.25 -11.32
CA LEU A 28 -32.28 -0.27 -12.23
C LEU A 28 -31.14 0.72 -12.51
N PRO A 29 -31.38 2.03 -12.74
CA PRO A 29 -30.30 3.00 -12.90
C PRO A 29 -29.36 3.05 -11.70
N SER A 30 -29.93 3.05 -10.49
CA SER A 30 -29.16 3.08 -9.24
C SER A 30 -28.31 1.81 -9.09
N ALA A 31 -28.90 0.65 -9.37
CA ALA A 31 -28.19 -0.63 -9.35
C ALA A 31 -27.07 -0.68 -10.39
N ILE A 32 -27.33 -0.24 -11.62
CA ILE A 32 -26.33 -0.18 -12.70
C ILE A 32 -25.19 0.75 -12.33
N ALA A 33 -25.48 1.93 -11.79
CA ALA A 33 -24.48 2.89 -11.34
C ALA A 33 -23.59 2.29 -10.25
N PHE A 34 -24.21 1.65 -9.23
CA PHE A 34 -23.48 1.00 -8.15
C PHE A 34 -22.60 -0.16 -8.65
N ILE A 35 -23.14 -1.05 -9.49
CA ILE A 35 -22.39 -2.18 -10.05
C ILE A 35 -21.22 -1.68 -10.89
N SER A 36 -21.44 -0.67 -11.74
CA SER A 36 -20.39 -0.09 -12.59
C SER A 36 -19.28 0.52 -11.73
N LEU A 37 -19.64 1.27 -10.69
CA LEU A 37 -18.68 1.88 -9.77
C LEU A 37 -17.92 0.81 -8.96
N ALA A 38 -18.61 -0.17 -8.39
CA ALA A 38 -18.01 -1.24 -7.62
C ALA A 38 -17.04 -2.07 -8.47
N TRP A 39 -17.41 -2.40 -9.71
CA TRP A 39 -16.52 -3.09 -10.64
C TRP A 39 -15.26 -2.27 -10.92
N GLN A 40 -15.42 -0.97 -11.17
CA GLN A 40 -14.29 -0.08 -11.48
C GLN A 40 -13.35 0.09 -10.28
N LEU A 41 -13.91 0.25 -9.08
CA LEU A 41 -13.11 0.33 -7.86
C LEU A 41 -12.30 -0.95 -7.65
N ASN A 42 -12.91 -2.12 -7.79
CA ASN A 42 -12.26 -3.40 -7.50
C ASN A 42 -11.27 -3.86 -8.59
N ASN A 43 -11.48 -3.51 -9.87
CA ASN A 43 -10.59 -3.94 -10.94
C ASN A 43 -9.50 -2.92 -11.29
N ASP A 44 -9.84 -1.63 -11.31
CA ASP A 44 -8.93 -0.60 -11.81
C ASP A 44 -8.24 0.16 -10.67
N ILE A 45 -8.98 0.54 -9.62
CA ILE A 45 -8.50 1.51 -8.62
C ILE A 45 -7.82 0.84 -7.41
N PHE A 46 -8.50 -0.10 -6.75
CA PHE A 46 -7.99 -0.74 -5.54
C PHE A 46 -6.72 -1.56 -5.77
N PRO A 47 -6.60 -2.39 -6.84
CA PRO A 47 -5.35 -3.11 -7.09
C PRO A 47 -4.16 -2.16 -7.26
N TYR A 48 -4.38 -1.02 -7.90
CA TYR A 48 -3.34 -0.01 -8.08
C TYR A 48 -2.98 0.70 -6.76
N ILE A 49 -3.96 1.05 -5.92
CA ILE A 49 -3.72 1.58 -4.57
C ILE A 49 -2.91 0.58 -3.73
N PHE A 50 -3.33 -0.69 -3.70
CA PHE A 50 -2.66 -1.72 -2.90
C PHE A 50 -1.28 -2.08 -3.45
N SER A 51 -1.04 -1.91 -4.75
CA SER A 51 0.30 -2.06 -5.32
C SER A 51 1.31 -1.04 -4.79
N HIS A 52 0.90 0.00 -4.05
CA HIS A 52 1.78 0.97 -3.40
C HIS A 52 1.85 0.78 -1.86
N GLN A 53 1.44 -0.39 -1.36
CA GLN A 53 1.69 -0.75 0.04
C GLN A 53 3.12 -1.28 0.19
N ALA A 54 3.97 -0.55 0.92
CA ALA A 54 5.35 -0.95 1.14
C ALA A 54 5.50 -2.11 2.13
N PRO A 55 4.77 -2.15 3.28
CA PRO A 55 4.95 -3.21 4.28
C PRO A 55 4.81 -4.63 3.74
N PRO A 56 3.76 -5.00 2.97
CA PRO A 56 3.64 -6.38 2.48
C PRO A 56 4.74 -6.74 1.48
N LYS A 57 5.24 -5.76 0.71
CA LYS A 57 6.36 -5.98 -0.22
C LYS A 57 7.68 -6.17 0.50
N ALA A 58 7.96 -5.34 1.52
CA ALA A 58 9.15 -5.45 2.33
C ALA A 58 9.18 -6.77 3.12
N ALA A 59 8.05 -7.12 3.73
CA ALA A 59 7.88 -8.38 4.44
C ALA A 59 8.09 -9.59 3.52
N ARG A 60 7.47 -9.60 2.33
CA ARG A 60 7.69 -10.66 1.33
C ARG A 60 9.14 -10.74 0.88
N TYR A 61 9.76 -9.60 0.59
CA TYR A 61 11.17 -9.56 0.19
C TYR A 61 12.07 -10.14 1.27
N PHE A 62 11.85 -9.76 2.53
CA PHE A 62 12.55 -10.35 3.66
C PHE A 62 12.34 -11.87 3.72
N THR A 63 11.09 -12.36 3.73
CA THR A 63 10.80 -13.80 3.78
C THR A 63 11.49 -14.60 2.66
N GLU A 64 11.55 -14.04 1.44
CA GLU A 64 12.15 -14.70 0.28
C GLU A 64 13.69 -14.67 0.29
N ASN A 65 14.32 -13.72 0.98
CA ASN A 65 15.77 -13.46 0.90
C ASN A 65 16.51 -13.60 2.23
N ALA A 66 15.79 -13.72 3.35
CA ALA A 66 16.38 -13.84 4.67
C ALA A 66 17.06 -15.19 4.84
N LYS A 67 18.25 -15.17 5.44
CA LYS A 67 18.93 -16.40 5.85
C LYS A 67 18.35 -16.91 7.18
N PRO A 68 18.50 -18.22 7.49
CA PRO A 68 18.15 -18.74 8.81
C PRO A 68 18.83 -17.94 9.93
N GLY A 69 18.03 -17.45 10.88
CA GLY A 69 18.50 -16.65 12.01
C GLY A 69 18.47 -15.13 11.80
N GLU A 70 18.23 -14.65 10.57
CA GLU A 70 18.03 -13.22 10.32
C GLU A 70 16.70 -12.73 10.90
N THR A 71 16.65 -11.47 11.32
CA THR A 71 15.48 -10.88 11.98
C THR A 71 15.06 -9.58 11.31
N LEU A 72 13.75 -9.44 11.08
CA LEU A 72 13.14 -8.20 10.61
C LEU A 72 12.64 -7.37 11.79
N PHE A 73 12.99 -6.09 11.78
CA PHE A 73 12.56 -5.12 12.76
C PHE A 73 11.72 -4.03 12.08
N ASN A 74 10.66 -3.60 12.77
CA ASN A 74 9.83 -2.47 12.38
C ASN A 74 10.17 -1.26 13.26
N TYR A 75 10.59 -0.15 12.66
CA TYR A 75 11.02 1.04 13.37
C TYR A 75 10.41 2.29 12.76
N ASN A 76 9.97 3.23 13.60
CA ASN A 76 9.33 4.48 13.18
C ASN A 76 8.18 4.31 12.17
N TYR A 77 7.45 3.19 12.27
CA TYR A 77 6.27 2.91 11.47
C TYR A 77 5.21 2.26 12.37
N SER A 78 4.07 2.92 12.51
CA SER A 78 3.06 2.60 13.55
C SER A 78 2.10 1.48 13.16
N GLN A 79 2.09 1.06 11.91
CA GLN A 79 1.15 0.06 11.44
C GLN A 79 1.74 -1.34 11.60
N TYR A 80 0.85 -2.33 11.69
CA TYR A 80 1.20 -3.68 12.09
C TYR A 80 1.33 -4.66 10.92
N GLU A 81 1.26 -4.22 9.66
CA GLU A 81 1.19 -5.17 8.54
C GLU A 81 2.43 -6.05 8.43
N LEU A 82 3.62 -5.54 8.76
CA LEU A 82 4.85 -6.34 8.73
C LEU A 82 4.74 -7.60 9.58
N PHE A 83 4.12 -7.51 10.76
CA PHE A 83 3.99 -8.63 11.69
C PHE A 83 3.10 -9.76 11.16
N PHE A 84 2.26 -9.50 10.16
CA PHE A 84 1.37 -10.51 9.58
C PHE A 84 1.91 -11.13 8.30
N TYR A 85 2.81 -10.42 7.59
CA TYR A 85 3.26 -10.83 6.25
C TYR A 85 4.73 -11.29 6.19
N SER A 86 5.51 -11.15 7.27
CA SER A 86 6.92 -11.57 7.31
C SER A 86 7.09 -12.92 7.99
N GLU A 87 7.99 -13.74 7.49
CA GLU A 87 8.42 -14.98 8.14
C GLU A 87 9.96 -15.06 8.13
N PRO A 88 10.62 -15.11 9.31
CA PRO A 88 10.06 -15.04 10.66
C PRO A 88 9.34 -13.70 10.96
N GLN A 89 8.48 -13.71 11.97
CA GLN A 89 7.67 -12.54 12.36
C GLN A 89 8.58 -11.35 12.73
N ALA A 90 8.22 -10.17 12.22
CA ALA A 90 8.92 -8.93 12.54
C ALA A 90 8.86 -8.61 14.05
N LYS A 91 9.80 -7.79 14.53
CA LYS A 91 9.84 -7.28 15.91
C LYS A 91 9.70 -5.75 15.91
N GLN A 92 8.89 -5.22 16.81
CA GLN A 92 8.75 -3.77 16.95
C GLN A 92 9.96 -3.19 17.68
N LEU A 93 10.50 -2.09 17.17
CA LEU A 93 11.41 -1.22 17.89
C LEU A 93 10.63 0.02 18.32
N SER A 94 10.58 0.29 19.62
CA SER A 94 9.77 1.34 20.21
C SER A 94 10.54 2.63 20.47
N SER A 95 11.88 2.59 20.40
CA SER A 95 12.72 3.76 20.64
C SER A 95 13.97 3.78 19.77
N ASP A 96 14.61 4.95 19.72
CA ASP A 96 15.86 5.18 18.99
C ASP A 96 17.01 4.37 19.63
N GLU A 97 16.98 4.13 20.94
CA GLU A 97 17.95 3.29 21.65
C GLU A 97 17.84 1.83 21.25
N GLU A 98 16.61 1.30 21.14
CA GLU A 98 16.38 -0.07 20.66
C GLU A 98 16.86 -0.23 19.22
N MET A 99 16.55 0.74 18.35
CA MET A 99 17.05 0.78 16.98
C MET A 99 18.58 0.77 16.94
N LYS A 100 19.24 1.63 17.70
CA LYS A 100 20.72 1.71 17.77
C LYS A 100 21.35 0.41 18.27
N SER A 101 20.64 -0.35 19.11
CA SER A 101 21.13 -1.63 19.63
C SER A 101 21.15 -2.75 18.58
N VAL A 102 20.31 -2.63 17.54
CA VAL A 102 20.20 -3.65 16.48
C VAL A 102 20.81 -3.22 15.15
N ALA A 103 20.95 -1.92 14.90
CA ALA A 103 21.59 -1.39 13.71
C ALA A 103 23.08 -1.78 13.66
N GLY A 104 23.58 -2.15 12.47
CA GLY A 104 24.98 -2.57 12.29
C GLY A 104 25.27 -4.03 12.60
N ASN A 105 24.35 -4.75 13.25
CA ASN A 105 24.52 -6.18 13.53
C ASN A 105 24.16 -6.99 12.28
N SER A 106 25.09 -7.83 11.82
CA SER A 106 24.89 -8.66 10.63
C SER A 106 23.68 -9.58 10.79
N GLY A 107 22.84 -9.65 9.75
CA GLY A 107 21.61 -10.44 9.73
C GLY A 107 20.37 -9.70 10.27
N ASN A 108 20.52 -8.44 10.70
CA ASN A 108 19.39 -7.61 11.07
C ASN A 108 18.88 -6.80 9.88
N TRP A 109 17.55 -6.78 9.76
CA TRP A 109 16.84 -5.99 8.77
C TRP A 109 15.96 -4.98 9.47
N ILE A 110 15.97 -3.72 9.04
CA ILE A 110 15.15 -2.66 9.63
C ILE A 110 14.26 -2.08 8.54
N PHE A 111 12.94 -2.20 8.71
CA PHE A 111 11.95 -1.48 7.95
C PHE A 111 11.58 -0.18 8.66
N THR A 112 11.61 0.93 7.94
CA THR A 112 11.35 2.25 8.52
C THR A 112 10.87 3.27 7.50
N ASP A 113 10.42 4.42 7.98
CA ASP A 113 10.04 5.56 7.17
C ASP A 113 11.25 6.48 6.88
N SER A 114 10.99 7.66 6.33
CA SER A 114 12.06 8.60 5.96
C SER A 114 12.78 9.20 7.17
N GLU A 115 12.05 9.53 8.25
CA GLU A 115 12.68 10.08 9.46
C GLU A 115 13.53 9.01 10.16
N GLY A 116 13.03 7.78 10.26
CA GLY A 116 13.79 6.69 10.85
C GLY A 116 15.02 6.31 10.01
N PHE A 117 14.92 6.42 8.68
CA PHE A 117 16.07 6.25 7.79
C PHE A 117 17.15 7.30 8.03
N GLU A 118 16.78 8.58 8.16
CA GLU A 118 17.73 9.66 8.46
C GLU A 118 18.48 9.40 9.77
N LYS A 119 17.75 9.03 10.84
CA LYS A 119 18.35 8.66 12.14
C LYS A 119 19.32 7.47 12.05
N ILE A 120 19.00 6.49 11.21
CA ILE A 120 19.89 5.34 10.98
C ILE A 120 21.14 5.75 10.19
N ALA A 121 20.98 6.61 9.18
CA ALA A 121 22.09 7.09 8.35
C ALA A 121 23.11 7.90 9.16
N GLU A 122 22.67 8.67 10.16
CA GLU A 122 23.54 9.42 11.08
C GLU A 122 24.52 8.54 11.87
N LEU A 123 24.19 7.25 12.06
CA LEU A 123 25.07 6.31 12.75
C LEU A 123 26.33 5.95 11.94
N ASN A 124 26.36 6.28 10.63
CA ASN A 124 27.46 5.98 9.70
C ASN A 124 27.90 4.50 9.72
N LEU A 125 26.94 3.60 9.91
CA LEU A 125 27.17 2.15 9.92
C LEU A 125 27.20 1.61 8.49
N LYS A 126 28.03 0.59 8.25
CA LYS A 126 28.10 -0.08 6.96
C LYS A 126 26.83 -0.92 6.75
N THR A 127 26.07 -0.61 5.71
CA THR A 127 24.89 -1.38 5.28
C THR A 127 25.25 -2.31 4.12
N ASP A 128 24.61 -3.47 4.07
CA ASP A 128 24.73 -4.43 2.96
C ASP A 128 23.79 -4.02 1.81
N THR A 129 22.54 -3.71 2.13
CA THR A 129 21.51 -3.39 1.14
C THR A 129 20.52 -2.39 1.68
N ILE A 130 20.09 -1.44 0.83
CA ILE A 130 19.01 -0.49 1.12
C ILE A 130 18.01 -0.58 -0.03
N ILE A 131 16.74 -0.79 0.29
CA ILE A 131 15.64 -0.85 -0.68
C ILE A 131 14.62 0.24 -0.33
N GLU A 132 14.40 1.16 -1.27
CA GLU A 132 13.35 2.18 -1.17
C GLU A 132 12.04 1.67 -1.78
N TYR A 133 10.94 1.88 -1.06
CA TYR A 133 9.57 1.68 -1.52
C TYR A 133 8.83 3.01 -1.54
N ARG A 134 7.93 3.16 -2.52
CA ARG A 134 7.00 4.28 -2.60
C ARG A 134 5.67 3.87 -1.97
N HIS A 135 5.45 4.27 -0.72
CA HIS A 135 4.30 3.90 0.09
C HIS A 135 3.14 4.89 -0.05
N LEU A 136 1.93 4.36 -0.23
CA LEU A 136 0.68 5.12 -0.15
C LEU A 136 -0.04 4.83 1.17
N TYR A 137 -0.17 5.85 2.02
CA TYR A 137 -1.08 5.75 3.16
C TYR A 137 -2.54 5.78 2.69
N LEU A 138 -3.39 4.89 3.24
CA LEU A 138 -4.76 4.72 2.75
C LEU A 138 -5.64 5.95 2.94
N ASN A 139 -5.35 6.80 3.93
CA ASN A 139 -6.01 8.10 4.10
C ASN A 139 -5.75 9.08 2.94
N LYS A 140 -4.76 8.80 2.08
CA LYS A 140 -4.42 9.56 0.86
C LYS A 140 -4.94 8.90 -0.42
N GLY A 141 -5.72 7.83 -0.32
CA GLY A 141 -6.21 7.07 -1.48
C GLY A 141 -6.99 7.90 -2.50
N ILE A 142 -7.82 8.86 -2.03
CA ILE A 142 -8.59 9.75 -2.92
C ILE A 142 -7.65 10.67 -3.72
N GLU A 143 -6.63 11.23 -3.06
CA GLU A 143 -5.64 12.11 -3.69
C GLU A 143 -4.77 11.35 -4.71
N PHE A 144 -4.67 10.04 -4.58
CA PHE A 144 -3.91 9.16 -5.48
C PHE A 144 -4.65 8.78 -6.78
N ILE A 145 -5.99 8.88 -6.81
CA ILE A 145 -6.78 8.51 -7.99
C ILE A 145 -6.34 9.30 -9.24
N PRO A 146 -6.24 10.64 -9.21
CA PRO A 146 -5.78 11.42 -10.35
C PRO A 146 -4.29 11.15 -10.68
N PRO A 147 -3.94 10.76 -11.91
CA PRO A 147 -2.55 10.41 -12.27
C PRO A 147 -1.51 11.49 -11.95
N LYS A 148 -1.89 12.76 -12.11
CA LYS A 148 -1.02 13.92 -11.89
C LYS A 148 -0.54 14.07 -10.44
N ASN A 149 -1.31 13.60 -9.46
CA ASN A 149 -1.02 13.80 -8.04
C ASN A 149 -0.26 12.61 -7.43
N ARG A 150 -0.19 11.48 -8.14
CA ARG A 150 0.31 10.20 -7.61
C ARG A 150 1.70 10.31 -6.98
N LYS A 151 2.63 10.99 -7.65
CA LYS A 151 4.01 11.12 -7.14
C LYS A 151 4.09 11.89 -5.82
N ASN A 152 3.17 12.83 -5.58
CA ASN A 152 3.21 13.76 -4.45
C ASN A 152 2.60 13.18 -3.17
N VAL A 153 1.85 12.08 -3.27
CA VAL A 153 1.19 11.43 -2.14
C VAL A 153 1.87 10.12 -1.74
N LEU A 154 2.96 9.78 -2.41
CA LEU A 154 3.77 8.60 -2.12
C LEU A 154 4.94 9.00 -1.22
N TYR A 155 5.03 8.32 -0.09
CA TYR A 155 6.06 8.54 0.92
C TYR A 155 7.17 7.49 0.76
N PRO A 156 8.45 7.86 0.91
CA PRO A 156 9.53 6.89 0.92
C PRO A 156 9.46 6.04 2.19
N MET A 157 9.60 4.73 2.01
CA MET A 157 9.82 3.73 3.07
C MET A 157 11.06 2.93 2.72
N TYR A 158 11.80 2.47 3.72
CA TYR A 158 13.10 1.84 3.52
C TYR A 158 13.14 0.48 4.20
N LEU A 159 13.75 -0.49 3.52
CA LEU A 159 14.20 -1.74 4.12
C LEU A 159 15.73 -1.78 4.05
N ILE A 160 16.35 -1.84 5.21
CA ILE A 160 17.80 -1.72 5.40
C ILE A 160 18.31 -3.06 5.93
N LYS A 161 19.37 -3.60 5.32
CA LYS A 161 20.03 -4.83 5.75
C LYS A 161 21.46 -4.55 6.19
N TYR A 162 21.85 -5.21 7.28
CA TYR A 162 23.21 -5.22 7.82
C TYR A 162 23.87 -6.60 7.69
#